data_AF-A0A3M5DKC1-F1
#
_entry.id   AF-A0A3M5DKC1-F1
#
_cell.length_a   1.000
_cell.length_b   1.000
_cell.length_c   1.000
_cell.angle_alpha   90.00
_cell.angle_beta   90.00
_cell.angle_gamma   90.00
#
_symmetry.space_group_name_H-M   'P 1'
#
loop_
_entity.id
_entity.type
_entity.pdbx_description
1 polymer ?
#
loop_
_entity_poly.entity_id
_entity_poly.type
_entity_poly.pdbx_seq_one_letter_code
_entity_poly.pdbx_strand_id
1 'polypeptide(L)'
;MEGSAIPGIRRWPQEYLPKIYDASRVDRVVDMHQDEAEDIMRRLAREEGIFCGVSSGGAVAAMLRLSRELENAVLVAIICDRGDRYLSSGVYDPR
;
A
#
# COMPACT_ATOMS: atom_id res chain seq x y z
N MET A 1 8.45 -1.85 11.20
CA MET A 1 8.91 -0.87 10.19
C MET A 1 10.27 -1.25 9.67
N GLU A 2 11.26 -1.43 10.55
CA GLU A 2 12.57 -1.96 10.16
C GLU A 2 12.39 -3.39 9.62
N GLY A 3 12.93 -3.66 8.42
CA GLY A 3 12.78 -4.95 7.72
C GLY A 3 11.51 -5.13 6.88
N SER A 4 10.54 -4.21 6.90
CA SER A 4 9.37 -4.31 6.00
C SER A 4 9.78 -4.13 4.54
N ALA A 5 9.39 -5.09 3.69
CA ALA A 5 9.70 -5.11 2.27
C ALA A 5 8.42 -5.31 1.46
N ILE A 6 7.75 -4.21 1.11
CA ILE A 6 6.53 -4.21 0.29
C ILE A 6 6.93 -4.17 -1.18
N PRO A 7 6.62 -5.19 -2.00
CA PRO A 7 6.95 -5.19 -3.43
C PRO A 7 6.39 -3.97 -4.16
N GLY A 8 7.22 -3.37 -5.03
CA GLY A 8 6.88 -2.21 -5.84
C GLY A 8 7.19 -0.84 -5.20
N ILE A 9 7.37 -0.76 -3.89
CA ILE A 9 7.75 0.47 -3.18
C ILE A 9 9.01 0.28 -2.35
N ARG A 10 9.60 1.38 -1.85
CA ARG A 10 10.76 1.33 -0.96
C ARG A 10 10.80 2.52 -0.02
N ARG A 11 11.43 2.34 1.15
CA ARG A 11 11.79 3.43 2.06
C ARG A 11 13.07 4.07 1.55
N TRP A 12 12.95 5.20 0.86
CA TRP A 12 14.11 5.93 0.33
C TRP A 12 14.82 6.70 1.46
N PRO A 13 16.16 6.57 1.58
CA PRO A 13 16.96 7.56 2.29
C PRO A 13 16.87 8.92 1.58
N GLN A 14 16.96 10.01 2.32
CA GLN A 14 16.76 11.37 1.81
C GLN A 14 17.75 11.70 0.69
N GLU A 15 19.00 11.28 0.84
CA GLU A 15 20.09 11.47 -0.12
C GLU A 15 19.94 10.65 -1.41
N TYR A 16 19.04 9.67 -1.43
CA TYR A 16 18.80 8.76 -2.56
C TYR A 16 17.39 8.86 -3.16
N LEU A 17 16.66 9.93 -2.86
CA LEU A 17 15.34 10.15 -3.46
C LEU A 17 15.42 10.21 -5.00
N PRO A 18 14.46 9.63 -5.73
CA PRO A 18 14.44 9.70 -7.19
C PRO A 18 14.44 11.15 -7.69
N LYS A 19 15.15 11.43 -8.79
CA LYS A 19 15.21 12.78 -9.39
C LYS A 19 13.84 13.37 -9.79
N ILE A 20 12.86 12.51 -10.02
CA ILE A 20 11.49 12.91 -10.38
C ILE A 20 10.62 13.20 -9.16
N TYR A 21 11.11 12.95 -7.95
CA TYR A 21 10.38 13.21 -6.72
C TYR A 21 10.45 14.70 -6.36
N ASP A 22 9.29 15.27 -6.07
CA ASP A 22 9.14 16.65 -5.64
C ASP A 22 8.39 16.66 -4.30
N ALA A 23 9.12 16.92 -3.21
CA ALA A 23 8.57 16.94 -1.86
C ALA A 23 7.49 18.02 -1.66
N SER A 24 7.54 19.11 -2.45
CA SER A 24 6.55 20.19 -2.35
C SER A 24 5.13 19.78 -2.78
N ARG A 25 5.02 18.65 -3.50
CA ARG A 25 3.75 18.09 -4.00
C ARG A 25 3.16 17.03 -3.08
N VAL A 26 3.77 16.78 -1.92
CA VAL A 26 3.35 15.73 -0.98
C VAL A 26 3.09 16.35 0.39
N ASP A 27 1.82 16.44 0.79
CA ASP A 27 1.44 17.03 2.08
C ASP A 27 1.77 16.14 3.27
N ARG A 28 1.62 14.81 3.12
CA ARG A 28 1.83 13.82 4.17
C ARG A 28 2.46 12.55 3.61
N VAL A 29 3.41 12.00 4.36
CA VAL A 29 3.97 10.65 4.15
C VAL A 29 3.46 9.75 5.26
N VAL A 30 2.89 8.59 4.91
CA VAL A 30 2.35 7.62 5.87
C VAL A 30 3.24 6.38 5.86
N ASP A 31 3.78 6.04 7.01
CA ASP A 31 4.54 4.80 7.19
C ASP A 31 3.58 3.59 7.25
N MET A 32 3.94 2.54 6.52
CA MET A 32 3.12 1.34 6.36
C MET A 32 3.88 0.08 6.75
N HIS A 33 3.27 -0.76 7.58
CA HIS A 33 3.79 -2.07 7.93
C HIS A 33 3.40 -3.09 6.85
N GLN A 34 4.32 -4.01 6.55
CA GLN A 34 4.08 -5.05 5.56
C GLN A 34 2.87 -5.93 5.92
N ASP A 35 2.77 -6.39 7.17
CA ASP A 35 1.67 -7.28 7.60
C ASP A 35 0.29 -6.65 7.37
N GLU A 36 0.16 -5.34 7.62
CA GLU A 36 -1.09 -4.60 7.40
C GLU A 36 -1.40 -4.40 5.91
N ALA A 37 -0.38 -4.08 5.11
CA ALA A 37 -0.54 -3.98 3.66
C ALA A 37 -1.01 -5.31 3.06
N GLU A 38 -0.42 -6.43 3.50
CA GLU A 38 -0.81 -7.76 3.08
C GLU A 38 -2.21 -8.17 3.57
N ASP A 39 -2.56 -7.82 4.81
CA ASP A 39 -3.90 -8.08 5.36
C ASP A 39 -4.98 -7.38 4.52
N ILE A 40 -4.81 -6.08 4.28
CA ILE A 40 -5.75 -5.31 3.46
C ILE A 40 -5.76 -5.82 2.01
N MET A 41 -4.62 -6.20 1.43
CA MET A 41 -4.55 -6.82 0.10
C MET A 41 -5.41 -8.11 0.04
N ARG A 42 -5.33 -8.98 1.05
CA ARG A 42 -6.15 -10.21 1.13
C ARG A 42 -7.63 -9.90 1.32
N ARG A 43 -7.96 -8.91 2.17
CA ARG A 43 -9.34 -8.47 2.41
C ARG A 43 -9.98 -7.86 1.17
N LEU A 44 -9.26 -7.03 0.41
CA LEU A 44 -9.74 -6.49 -0.87
C LEU A 44 -10.18 -7.59 -1.85
N ALA A 45 -9.41 -8.68 -1.95
CA ALA A 45 -9.78 -9.80 -2.80
C ALA A 45 -11.03 -10.55 -2.28
N ARG A 46 -11.13 -10.75 -0.96
CA ARG A 46 -12.18 -11.55 -0.31
C ARG A 46 -13.51 -10.81 -0.15
N GLU A 47 -13.45 -9.53 0.21
CA GLU A 47 -14.59 -8.70 0.59
C GLU A 47 -15.11 -7.88 -0.60
N GLU A 48 -14.22 -7.44 -1.50
CA GLU A 48 -14.55 -6.50 -2.57
C GLU A 48 -14.32 -7.06 -3.99
N GLY A 49 -13.75 -8.27 -4.11
CA GLY A 49 -13.41 -8.87 -5.41
C GLY A 49 -12.26 -8.16 -6.14
N ILE A 50 -11.47 -7.33 -5.45
CA ILE A 50 -10.34 -6.60 -6.02
C ILE A 50 -9.05 -7.38 -5.76
N PHE A 51 -8.63 -8.15 -6.75
CA PHE A 51 -7.40 -8.96 -6.69
C PHE A 51 -6.17 -8.16 -7.15
N CYS A 52 -5.27 -7.80 -6.22
CA CYS A 52 -4.20 -6.82 -6.43
C CYS A 52 -2.88 -7.14 -5.70
N GLY A 53 -1.78 -6.44 -6.01
CA GLY A 53 -0.51 -6.62 -5.29
C GLY A 53 -0.46 -5.97 -3.90
N VAL A 54 0.59 -6.30 -3.14
CA VAL A 54 0.78 -5.85 -1.73
C VAL A 54 0.83 -4.33 -1.59
N SER A 55 1.46 -3.62 -2.55
CA SER A 55 1.51 -2.15 -2.51
C SER A 55 0.12 -1.50 -2.65
N SER A 56 -0.78 -2.13 -3.40
CA SER A 56 -2.18 -1.70 -3.51
C SER A 56 -2.91 -1.86 -2.17
N GLY A 57 -2.68 -2.98 -1.47
CA GLY A 57 -3.17 -3.18 -0.10
C GLY A 57 -2.63 -2.11 0.85
N GLY A 58 -1.35 -1.77 0.75
CA GLY A 58 -0.74 -0.67 1.51
C GLY A 58 -1.36 0.70 1.22
N ALA A 59 -1.67 1.00 -0.04
CA ALA A 59 -2.33 2.25 -0.43
C ALA A 59 -3.74 2.37 0.17
N VAL A 60 -4.53 1.28 0.12
CA VAL A 60 -5.87 1.24 0.73
C VAL A 60 -5.78 1.27 2.25
N ALA A 61 -4.82 0.59 2.87
CA ALA A 61 -4.58 0.65 4.31
C ALA A 61 -4.32 2.09 4.78
N ALA A 62 -3.45 2.82 4.08
CA ALA A 62 -3.19 4.24 4.37
C ALA A 62 -4.45 5.10 4.20
N MET A 63 -5.23 4.87 3.13
CA MET A 63 -6.50 5.56 2.89
C MET A 63 -7.53 5.29 4.01
N LEU A 64 -7.65 4.06 4.49
CA LEU A 64 -8.55 3.68 5.60
C LEU A 64 -8.12 4.28 6.94
N ARG A 65 -6.82 4.52 7.15
CA ARG A 65 -6.34 5.27 8.32
C ARG A 65 -6.75 6.74 8.21
N LEU A 66 -6.50 7.35 7.05
CA LEU A 66 -6.83 8.75 6.80
C LEU A 66 -8.34 9.01 6.86
N SER A 67 -9.16 8.07 6.41
CA SER A 67 -10.62 8.21 6.44
C SER A 67 -11.21 8.30 7.86
N ARG A 68 -10.45 7.90 8.89
CA ARG A 68 -10.87 8.04 10.30
C ARG A 68 -10.64 9.45 10.85
N GLU A 69 -9.82 10.25 10.16
CA GLU A 69 -9.46 11.62 10.54
C GLU A 69 -10.28 12.67 9.79
N LEU A 70 -11.07 12.26 8.79
CA LEU A 70 -11.74 13.15 7.85
C LEU A 70 -13.25 12.97 7.87
N GLU A 71 -13.97 14.08 7.74
CA GLU A 71 -15.42 14.11 7.53
C GLU A 71 -15.73 14.68 6.15
N ASN A 72 -16.76 14.14 5.48
CA ASN A 72 -17.21 14.61 4.16
C ASN A 72 -16.11 14.64 3.07
N ALA A 73 -15.17 13.70 3.13
CA ALA A 73 -14.06 13.61 2.17
C ALA A 73 -14.31 12.54 1.10
N VAL A 74 -13.80 12.80 -0.11
CA VAL A 74 -13.66 11.80 -1.17
C VAL A 74 -12.20 11.39 -1.24
N LEU A 75 -11.93 10.10 -1.03
CA LEU A 75 -10.58 9.54 -1.02
C LEU A 75 -10.38 8.63 -2.22
N VAL A 76 -9.18 8.68 -2.78
CA VAL A 76 -8.78 7.85 -3.93
C VAL A 76 -7.45 7.17 -3.60
N ALA A 77 -7.40 5.86 -3.78
CA ALA A 77 -6.19 5.06 -3.70
C ALA A 77 -5.87 4.44 -5.06
N ILE A 78 -4.58 4.36 -5.41
CA ILE A 78 -4.13 3.72 -6.63
C ILE A 78 -3.93 2.22 -6.38
N ILE A 79 -4.56 1.40 -7.22
CA ILE A 79 -4.30 -0.04 -7.31
C ILE A 79 -3.27 -0.25 -8.41
N CYS A 80 -2.04 -0.59 -8.01
CA CYS A 80 -0.86 -0.55 -8.87
C CYS A 80 -0.84 -1.67 -9.92
N ASP A 81 -1.35 -2.85 -9.56
CA ASP A 81 -1.34 -4.05 -10.38
C ASP A 81 -2.38 -5.07 -9.90
N ARG A 82 -2.59 -6.12 -10.71
CA ARG A 82 -3.35 -7.30 -10.31
C ARG A 82 -2.52 -8.24 -9.44
N GLY A 83 -3.19 -9.10 -8.69
CA GLY A 83 -2.58 -10.05 -7.76
C GLY A 83 -1.92 -11.28 -8.42
N ASP A 84 -2.08 -11.50 -9.73
CA ASP A 84 -1.72 -12.77 -10.39
C ASP A 84 -0.25 -13.18 -10.16
N ARG A 85 0.68 -12.22 -10.22
CA ARG A 85 2.12 -12.46 -10.06
C ARG A 85 2.55 -12.72 -8.61
N TYR A 86 1.64 -12.51 -7.66
CA TYR A 86 1.92 -12.66 -6.24
C TYR A 86 1.51 -14.05 -5.72
N LEU A 87 0.74 -14.83 -6.49
CA LEU A 87 0.32 -16.17 -6.08
C LEU A 87 1.51 -17.10 -5.77
N SER A 88 2.56 -17.06 -6.59
CA SER A 88 3.76 -17.89 -6.39
C SER A 88 4.65 -17.45 -5.23
N SER A 89 4.38 -16.29 -4.62
CA SER A 89 5.13 -15.79 -3.46
C SER A 89 4.59 -16.31 -2.12
N GLY A 90 3.40 -16.91 -2.10
CA GLY A 90 2.73 -17.36 -0.89
C GLY A 90 2.02 -16.27 -0.08
N VAL A 91 2.08 -14.99 -0.50
CA VAL A 91 1.45 -13.87 0.25
C VAL A 91 -0.09 -13.94 0.33
N TYR A 92 -0.71 -14.71 -0.57
CA TYR A 92 -2.13 -14.99 -0.58
C TYR A 92 -2.52 -16.29 0.17
N ASP A 93 -1.53 -17.09 0.59
CA ASP A 93 -1.78 -18.35 1.28
C ASP A 93 -2.37 -18.06 2.68
N PRO A 94 -3.53 -18.62 3.03
CA PRO A 94 -4.01 -18.56 4.40
C PRO A 94 -3.05 -19.33 5.31
N ARG A 95 -2.21 -18.60 6.05
CA ARG A 95 -1.50 -19.15 7.21
C ARG A 95 -2.51 -19.69 8.24
#